data_AF-A0A447PI51-F1
#
_entry.id   AF-A0A447PI51-F1
#
_cell.length_a   1.000
_cell.length_b   1.000
_cell.length_c   1.000
_cell.angle_alpha   90.00
_cell.angle_beta   90.00
_cell.angle_gamma   90.00
#
_symmetry.space_group_name_H-M   'P 1'
#
loop_
_entity.id
_entity.type
_entity.pdbx_description
1 polymer ?
#
loop_
_entity_poly.entity_id
_entity_poly.type
_entity_poly.pdbx_seq_one_letter_code
_entity_poly.pdbx_strand_id
1 'polypeptide(L)' 'MQQALEHVTAAVYEIMIATKTMQEYELQVVAAQDRIANPEHYFSATRL' A
#
# COMPACT_ATOMS: atom_id res chain seq x y z
N MET A 1 0.99 -5.20 -16.93
CA MET A 1 0.86 -6.14 -15.80
C MET A 1 1.83 -5.83 -14.67
N GLN A 2 3.14 -5.68 -14.94
CA GLN A 2 4.14 -5.37 -13.91
C GLN A 2 3.79 -4.13 -13.07
N GLN A 3 3.55 -2.98 -13.72
CA GLN A 3 3.19 -1.73 -13.02
C GLN A 3 1.93 -1.85 -12.14
N ALA A 4 0.91 -2.59 -12.62
CA ALA A 4 -0.31 -2.79 -11.85
C ALA A 4 -0.06 -3.64 -10.60
N LEU A 5 0.77 -4.69 -10.72
CA LEU A 5 1.15 -5.53 -9.59
C LEU A 5 1.94 -4.73 -8.55
N GLU A 6 2.95 -3.98 -9.00
CA GLU A 6 3.80 -3.15 -8.13
C GLU A 6 2.99 -2.08 -7.39
N HIS A 7 2.12 -1.37 -8.11
CA HIS A 7 1.26 -0.34 -7.52
C HIS A 7 0.28 -0.92 -6.50
N VAL A 8 -0.42 -2.02 -6.83
CA VAL A 8 -1.36 -2.65 -5.88
C VAL A 8 -0.63 -3.15 -4.64
N THR A 9 0.54 -3.78 -4.78
CA THR A 9 1.35 -4.21 -3.64
C THR A 9 1.75 -3.03 -2.76
N ALA A 10 2.22 -1.94 -3.36
CA ALA A 10 2.60 -0.75 -2.62
C ALA A 10 1.40 -0.10 -1.89
N ALA A 11 0.29 0.13 -2.59
CA ALA A 11 -0.89 0.75 -2.01
C ALA A 11 -1.49 -0.06 -0.84
N VAL A 12 -1.55 -1.39 -0.95
CA VAL A 12 -2.02 -2.25 0.15
C VAL A 12 -1.08 -2.19 1.33
N TYR A 13 0.23 -2.17 1.09
CA TYR A 13 1.23 -2.07 2.16
C TYR A 13 1.11 -0.76 2.94
N GLU A 14 0.82 0.36 2.27
CA GLU A 14 0.59 1.66 2.90
C GLU A 14 -0.61 1.66 3.85
N ILE A 15 -1.69 0.97 3.46
CA ILE A 15 -2.87 0.76 4.32
C ILE A 15 -2.47 -0.05 5.56
N MET A 16 -1.66 -1.11 5.39
CA MET A 16 -1.19 -1.93 6.51
C MET A 16 -0.33 -1.14 7.49
N ILE A 17 0.59 -0.29 6.99
CA ILE A 17 1.41 0.58 7.84
C ILE A 17 0.53 1.56 8.62
N ALA A 18 -0.42 2.23 7.95
CA ALA A 18 -1.32 3.18 8.59
C ALA A 18 -2.13 2.49 9.70
N THR A 19 -2.69 1.32 9.40
CA THR A 19 -3.50 0.53 10.34
C THR A 19 -2.69 0.12 11.57
N LYS A 20 -1.47 -0.41 11.36
CA LYS A 20 -0.61 -0.82 12.46
C LYS A 20 -0.14 0.37 13.30
N THR A 21 0.23 1.48 12.66
CA THR A 21 0.71 2.69 13.35
C THR A 21 -0.37 3.29 14.24
N MET A 22 -1.63 3.23 13.79
CA MET A 22 -2.78 3.70 14.55
C MET A 22 -3.29 2.68 15.57
N GLN A 23 -2.69 1.48 15.64
CA GLN A 23 -3.09 0.38 16.52
C GLN A 23 -4.55 -0.06 16.32
N GLU A 24 -5.02 0.03 15.09
CA GLU A 24 -6.41 -0.28 14.72
C GLU A 24 -6.55 -1.72 14.24
N TYR A 25 -7.75 -2.28 14.44
CA TYR A 25 -8.13 -3.55 13.81
C TYR A 25 -8.68 -3.32 12.40
N GLU A 26 -9.50 -2.28 12.23
CA GLU A 26 -10.08 -1.92 10.94
C GLU A 26 -9.05 -1.21 10.05
N LEU A 27 -9.11 -1.49 8.75
CA LEU A 27 -8.15 -0.94 7.79
C LEU A 27 -8.30 0.57 7.64
N GLN A 28 -7.19 1.28 7.75
CA GLN A 28 -7.11 2.73 7.71
C GLN A 28 -7.06 3.26 6.26
N VAL A 29 -8.06 2.90 5.45
CA VAL A 29 -8.11 3.23 4.02
C VAL A 29 -8.22 4.74 3.76
N VAL A 30 -8.97 5.46 4.60
CA VAL A 30 -9.13 6.92 4.48
C VAL A 30 -7.87 7.64 4.96
N ALA A 31 -7.26 7.18 6.06
CA ALA A 31 -6.03 7.79 6.57
C ALA A 31 -4.82 7.54 5.65
N ALA A 32 -4.84 6.47 4.86
CA ALA A 32 -3.80 6.14 3.89
C ALA A 32 -4.08 6.64 2.45
N GLN A 33 -5.17 7.37 2.21
CA GLN A 33 -5.67 7.64 0.85
C GLN A 33 -4.65 8.29 -0.10
N ASP A 34 -3.84 9.22 0.40
CA ASP A 34 -2.81 9.90 -0.40
C ASP A 34 -1.73 8.90 -0.85
N ARG A 35 -1.36 7.97 0.05
CA ARG A 35 -0.39 6.90 -0.21
C ARG A 35 -0.99 5.71 -0.97
N ILE A 36 -2.32 5.59 -1.05
CA ILE A 36 -2.97 4.68 -1.99
C ILE A 36 -2.81 5.22 -3.42
N ALA A 37 -3.07 6.52 -3.62
CA ALA A 37 -2.95 7.16 -4.91
C ALA A 37 -1.47 7.23 -5.37
N ASN A 38 -0.57 7.57 -4.45
CA ASN A 38 0.87 7.69 -4.71
C ASN A 38 1.66 7.04 -3.56
N PRO A 39 1.92 5.72 -3.63
CA PRO A 39 2.63 4.99 -2.58
C PRO A 39 4.05 5.52 -2.36
N GLU A 40 4.48 5.59 -1.09
CA GLU A 40 5.85 5.99 -0.73
C GLU A 40 6.82 4.80 -0.85
N HIS A 41 6.32 3.60 -0.56
CA HIS A 41 7.09 2.37 -0.71
C HIS A 41 7.08 1.86 -2.15
N TYR A 42 8.25 1.45 -2.64
CA TYR A 42 8.40 0.81 -3.95
C TYR A 42 8.70 -0.68 -3.80
N PHE A 43 7.96 -1.50 -4.57
CA PHE A 43 8.22 -2.93 -4.70
C PHE A 43 8.43 -3.26 -6.18
N SER A 44 9.51 -3.98 -6.49
CA SER A 44 9.82 -4.44 -7.84
C SER A 44 9.22 -5.82 -8.06
N ALA A 45 8.45 -5.99 -9.13
CA ALA A 45 7.94 -7.28 -9.53
C ALA A 45 9.01 -8.07 -10.32
N THR A 46 9.15 -9.35 -9.99
CA THR A 46 10.05 -10.27 -10.69
C THR A 46 9.24 -11.11 -11.69
N ARG A 47 9.66 -11.10 -12.95
CA ARG A 47 9.12 -12.00 -13.97
C ARG A 47 9.80 -13.36 -13.86
N LEU A 48 8.99 -14.40 -13.67
CA LEU A 48 9.43 -15.80 -13.58
C LEU A 48 9.68 -16.40 -14.96
#